data_AF-A0A428WTU7-F1
#
_entry.id   AF-A0A428WTU7-F1
#
_cell.length_a   1.000
_cell.length_b   1.000
_cell.length_c   1.000
_cell.angle_alpha   90.00
_cell.angle_beta   90.00
_cell.angle_gamma   90.00
#
_symmetry.space_group_name_H-M   'P 1'
#
loop_
_entity.id
_entity.type
_entity.pdbx_description
1 polymer ?
#
loop_
_entity_poly.entity_id
_entity_poly.type
_entity_poly.pdbx_seq_one_letter_code
_entity_poly.pdbx_strand_id
1 'polypeptide(L)'
;MSVSGIPHEGAGSVNTAKKSQRAAGFVFFSLLAAVIAGLVLYFAYAGTADTAVPLLIGCVLVAFLLVIASARITVRHRRSRELTERHNVPPKGLLHALDLRQWLTLFVGVTVIAISTGALTGVRILAGDTGPVLGATAVPVAPATAPATLDPVPPGAEVAPTPSGTPEATPEPDPSDTGEEGATVEPSGDGPGTPAPGSTKYLDSEDVIDGSYSAKAVSLSADRYSRGISFYCDTATSTVLQWNVAGSSRFSATAGIDDNTDNTFGIVAEFSFYDQDGRKLRAKPVEVSVGHPAKVTLDLTGVVSLRMTCAGRDGKTDAQEDTYAVLGDPIIVHQ
;
A
#
# COMPACT_ATOMS: atom_id res chain seq x y z
N MET A 1 -53.20 -31.89 -7.32
CA MET A 1 -52.78 -31.11 -8.50
C MET A 1 -52.06 -29.87 -8.01
N SER A 2 -50.74 -29.82 -8.11
CA SER A 2 -49.96 -28.58 -7.95
C SER A 2 -48.73 -28.72 -8.83
N VAL A 3 -48.59 -27.77 -9.75
CA VAL A 3 -47.70 -27.84 -10.91
C VAL A 3 -46.32 -27.31 -10.55
N SER A 4 -45.32 -28.15 -10.81
CA SER A 4 -43.89 -27.82 -10.75
C SER A 4 -43.54 -26.90 -11.94
N GLY A 5 -42.92 -25.75 -11.65
CA GLY A 5 -42.34 -24.85 -12.65
C GLY A 5 -40.84 -24.81 -12.47
N ILE A 6 -40.10 -25.43 -13.40
CA ILE A 6 -38.63 -25.36 -13.50
C ILE A 6 -38.29 -24.21 -14.46
N PRO A 7 -37.49 -23.20 -14.06
CA PRO A 7 -36.96 -22.23 -15.00
C PRO A 7 -35.72 -22.80 -15.70
N HIS A 8 -35.75 -22.76 -17.03
CA HIS A 8 -34.64 -23.05 -17.94
C HIS A 8 -33.72 -21.82 -18.00
N GLU A 9 -32.50 -21.93 -17.46
CA GLU A 9 -31.51 -20.84 -17.49
C GLU A 9 -30.33 -21.19 -18.43
N GLY A 10 -30.33 -20.57 -19.60
CA GLY A 10 -29.17 -19.85 -20.15
C GLY A 10 -27.90 -20.61 -20.56
N ALA A 11 -27.96 -21.46 -21.59
CA ALA A 11 -26.77 -21.89 -22.32
C ALA A 11 -26.29 -20.77 -23.28
N GLY A 12 -25.50 -19.81 -22.79
CA GLY A 12 -25.06 -18.66 -23.60
C GLY A 12 -23.69 -18.04 -23.32
N SER A 13 -22.89 -18.57 -22.37
CA SER A 13 -21.70 -17.88 -21.87
C SER A 13 -20.41 -18.70 -21.94
N VAL A 14 -20.10 -19.31 -23.09
CA VAL A 14 -18.82 -20.04 -23.28
C VAL A 14 -17.99 -19.48 -24.45
N ASN A 15 -18.60 -18.69 -25.34
CA ASN A 15 -17.93 -18.23 -26.57
C ASN A 15 -17.21 -16.87 -26.47
N THR A 16 -17.44 -16.09 -25.42
CA THR A 16 -16.82 -14.76 -25.24
C THR A 16 -15.42 -14.82 -24.60
N ALA A 17 -15.14 -15.83 -23.77
CA ALA A 17 -13.85 -15.97 -23.09
C ALA A 17 -12.68 -16.26 -24.07
N LYS A 18 -12.90 -17.08 -25.11
CA LYS A 18 -11.84 -17.45 -26.08
C LYS A 18 -11.40 -16.32 -27.01
N LYS A 19 -12.23 -15.29 -27.24
CA LYS A 19 -11.86 -14.12 -28.08
C LYS A 19 -10.92 -13.16 -27.34
N SER A 20 -11.08 -13.00 -26.02
CA SER A 20 -10.27 -12.10 -25.20
C SER A 20 -8.81 -12.56 -25.08
N GLN A 21 -8.59 -13.87 -24.95
CA GLN A 21 -7.25 -14.44 -24.75
C GLN A 21 -6.34 -14.30 -25.98
N ARG A 22 -6.93 -14.30 -27.20
CA ARG A 22 -6.19 -14.10 -28.46
C ARG A 22 -5.73 -12.65 -28.65
N ALA A 23 -6.52 -11.67 -28.18
CA ALA A 23 -6.14 -10.26 -28.27
C ALA A 23 -4.98 -9.92 -27.32
N ALA A 24 -4.98 -10.49 -26.10
CA ALA A 24 -3.89 -10.31 -25.14
C ALA A 24 -2.57 -10.92 -25.63
N GLY A 25 -2.63 -12.09 -26.27
CA GLY A 25 -1.46 -12.72 -26.89
C GLY A 25 -0.83 -11.86 -27.98
N PHE A 26 -1.65 -11.25 -28.86
CA PHE A 26 -1.14 -10.39 -29.93
C PHE A 26 -0.39 -9.16 -29.40
N VAL A 27 -0.90 -8.52 -28.35
CA VAL A 27 -0.24 -7.37 -27.71
C VAL A 27 1.10 -7.77 -27.10
N PHE A 28 1.16 -8.93 -26.43
CA PHE A 28 2.40 -9.44 -25.85
C PHE A 28 3.46 -9.75 -26.91
N PHE A 29 3.06 -10.43 -28.00
CA PHE A 29 3.97 -10.72 -29.11
C PHE A 29 4.47 -9.45 -29.81
N SER A 30 3.61 -8.44 -29.97
CA SER A 30 4.00 -7.16 -30.58
C SER A 30 5.00 -6.39 -29.70
N LEU A 31 4.82 -6.42 -28.38
CA LEU A 31 5.77 -5.83 -27.43
C LEU A 31 7.11 -6.55 -27.40
N LEU A 32 7.08 -7.89 -27.41
CA LEU A 32 8.30 -8.70 -27.48
C LEU A 32 9.08 -8.40 -28.77
N ALA A 33 8.39 -8.29 -29.91
CA ALA A 33 9.00 -7.95 -31.19
C ALA A 33 9.64 -6.55 -31.16
N ALA A 34 9.01 -5.56 -30.52
CA ALA A 34 9.56 -4.21 -30.36
C ALA A 34 10.85 -4.21 -29.50
N VAL A 35 10.88 -4.99 -28.41
CA VAL A 35 12.08 -5.14 -27.57
C VAL A 35 13.22 -5.80 -28.34
N ILE A 36 12.93 -6.86 -29.09
CA ILE A 36 13.93 -7.54 -29.92
C ILE A 36 14.48 -6.60 -30.99
N ALA A 37 13.62 -5.84 -31.67
CA ALA A 37 14.05 -4.85 -32.66
C ALA A 37 14.93 -3.76 -32.04
N GLY A 38 14.59 -3.28 -30.83
CA GLY A 38 15.42 -2.32 -30.08
C GLY A 38 16.79 -2.88 -29.70
N LEU A 39 16.85 -4.14 -29.28
CA LEU A 39 18.12 -4.83 -28.98
C LEU A 39 18.96 -5.05 -30.24
N VAL A 40 18.35 -5.42 -31.37
CA VAL A 40 19.06 -5.58 -32.64
C VAL A 40 19.64 -4.26 -33.12
N LEU A 41 18.87 -3.17 -33.05
CA LEU A 41 19.36 -1.82 -33.34
C LEU A 41 20.50 -1.42 -32.40
N TYR A 42 20.40 -1.75 -31.10
CA TYR A 42 21.47 -1.50 -30.14
C TYR A 42 22.76 -2.22 -30.53
N PHE A 43 22.71 -3.54 -30.78
CA PHE A 43 23.91 -4.30 -31.15
C PHE A 43 24.47 -3.88 -32.51
N ALA A 44 23.64 -3.43 -33.45
CA ALA A 44 24.08 -2.94 -34.74
C ALA A 44 24.80 -1.57 -34.65
N TYR A 45 24.48 -0.74 -33.66
CA TYR A 45 24.99 0.64 -33.53
C TYR A 45 25.86 0.91 -32.29
N ALA A 46 26.05 -0.06 -31.39
CA ALA A 46 26.88 0.09 -30.18
C ALA A 46 28.38 0.31 -30.46
N GLY A 47 28.83 0.24 -31.72
CA GLY A 47 30.22 0.45 -32.12
C GLY A 47 30.61 1.91 -32.41
N THR A 48 29.65 2.83 -32.54
CA THR A 48 29.93 4.25 -32.80
C THR A 48 29.86 5.04 -31.49
N ALA A 49 30.93 5.76 -31.15
CA ALA A 49 31.14 6.47 -29.88
C ALA A 49 30.22 7.72 -29.67
N ASP A 50 29.01 7.69 -30.22
CA ASP A 50 28.07 8.80 -30.15
C ASP A 50 27.12 8.62 -28.95
N THR A 51 27.09 9.65 -28.10
CA THR A 51 26.25 9.77 -26.90
C THR A 51 24.73 9.70 -27.17
N ALA A 52 24.32 9.60 -28.43
CA ALA A 52 22.93 9.45 -28.86
C ALA A 52 22.36 8.05 -28.56
N VAL A 53 23.20 7.01 -28.58
CA VAL A 53 22.78 5.61 -28.37
C VAL A 53 22.18 5.36 -26.97
N PRO A 54 22.82 5.76 -25.85
CA PRO A 54 22.24 5.55 -24.51
C PRO A 54 20.93 6.31 -24.28
N LEU A 55 20.72 7.45 -24.95
CA LEU A 55 19.49 8.23 -24.84
C LEU A 55 18.32 7.53 -25.54
N LEU A 56 18.56 6.93 -26.71
CA LEU A 56 17.56 6.09 -27.39
C LEU A 56 17.18 4.87 -26.56
N ILE A 57 18.15 4.21 -25.90
CA ILE A 57 17.89 3.09 -24.98
C ILE A 57 17.03 3.54 -23.81
N GLY A 58 17.35 4.68 -23.20
CA GLY A 58 16.55 5.27 -22.13
C GLY A 58 15.10 5.51 -22.55
N CYS A 59 14.88 6.09 -23.75
CA CYS A 59 13.54 6.30 -24.29
C CYS A 59 12.77 4.99 -24.53
N VAL A 60 13.41 3.96 -25.08
CA VAL A 60 12.77 2.65 -25.31
C VAL A 60 12.41 1.97 -24.00
N LEU A 61 13.29 2.03 -22.98
CA LEU A 61 13.00 1.47 -21.65
C LEU A 61 11.86 2.19 -20.95
N VAL A 62 11.82 3.53 -21.01
CA VAL A 62 10.72 4.32 -20.43
C VAL A 62 9.40 4.01 -21.14
N ALA A 63 9.39 3.92 -22.47
CA ALA A 63 8.21 3.52 -23.23
C ALA A 63 7.72 2.11 -22.83
N PHE A 64 8.65 1.17 -22.65
CA PHE A 64 8.33 -0.19 -22.22
C PHE A 64 7.72 -0.24 -20.81
N LEU A 65 8.29 0.50 -19.86
CA LEU A 65 7.76 0.60 -18.49
C LEU A 65 6.36 1.21 -18.47
N LEU A 66 6.11 2.24 -19.29
CA LEU A 66 4.78 2.85 -19.43
C LEU A 66 3.75 1.87 -19.97
N VAL A 67 4.12 1.01 -20.94
CA VAL A 67 3.22 -0.02 -21.45
C VAL A 67 2.92 -1.10 -20.41
N ILE A 68 3.92 -1.53 -19.63
CA ILE A 68 3.69 -2.48 -18.52
C ILE A 68 2.74 -1.87 -17.49
N ALA A 69 2.96 -0.62 -17.12
CA ALA A 69 2.10 0.10 -16.17
C ALA A 69 0.66 0.20 -16.70
N SER A 70 0.46 0.58 -17.97
CA SER A 70 -0.87 0.67 -18.58
C SER A 70 -1.57 -0.68 -18.66
N ALA A 71 -0.84 -1.75 -18.98
CA ALA A 71 -1.37 -3.11 -18.98
C ALA A 71 -1.84 -3.54 -17.59
N ARG A 72 -1.03 -3.30 -16.54
CA ARG A 72 -1.41 -3.61 -15.14
C ARG A 72 -2.64 -2.83 -14.69
N ILE A 73 -2.71 -1.54 -15.01
CA ILE A 73 -3.88 -0.69 -14.69
C ILE A 73 -5.13 -1.23 -15.39
N THR A 74 -5.03 -1.60 -16.67
CA THR A 74 -6.16 -2.13 -17.45
C THR A 74 -6.67 -3.46 -16.90
N VAL A 75 -5.76 -4.37 -16.51
CA VAL A 75 -6.13 -5.67 -15.90
C VAL A 75 -6.81 -5.45 -14.55
N ARG A 76 -6.29 -4.57 -13.69
CA ARG A 76 -6.94 -4.23 -12.42
C ARG A 76 -8.34 -3.64 -12.64
N HIS A 77 -8.49 -2.79 -13.65
CA HIS A 77 -9.79 -2.17 -13.94
C HIS A 77 -10.82 -3.16 -14.49
N ARG A 78 -10.41 -4.14 -15.31
CA ARG A 78 -11.29 -5.23 -15.76
C ARG A 78 -11.74 -6.09 -14.58
N ARG A 79 -10.80 -6.46 -13.71
CA ARG A 79 -11.10 -7.27 -12.53
C ARG A 79 -12.07 -6.58 -11.59
N SER A 80 -11.92 -5.27 -11.40
CA SER A 80 -12.87 -4.48 -10.61
C SER A 80 -14.28 -4.47 -11.22
N ARG A 81 -14.41 -4.39 -12.55
CA ARG A 81 -15.73 -4.42 -13.21
C ARG A 81 -16.44 -5.76 -13.05
N GLU A 82 -15.72 -6.86 -13.20
CA GLU A 82 -16.29 -8.21 -13.00
C GLU A 82 -16.78 -8.41 -11.56
N LEU A 83 -16.10 -7.83 -10.57
CA LEU A 83 -16.52 -7.84 -9.17
C LEU A 83 -17.77 -6.98 -8.92
N THR A 84 -17.87 -5.81 -9.55
CA THR A 84 -19.07 -4.95 -9.45
C THR A 84 -20.29 -5.61 -10.08
N GLU A 85 -20.15 -6.24 -11.25
CA GLU A 85 -21.25 -6.91 -11.94
C GLU A 85 -21.73 -8.17 -11.21
N ARG A 86 -20.84 -8.93 -10.58
CA ARG A 86 -21.22 -10.17 -9.89
C ARG A 86 -21.70 -9.98 -8.45
N HIS A 87 -21.22 -8.96 -7.75
CA HIS A 87 -21.41 -8.85 -6.32
C HIS A 87 -22.12 -7.57 -5.87
N ASN A 88 -22.56 -6.71 -6.81
CA ASN A 88 -23.33 -5.49 -6.53
C ASN A 88 -22.67 -4.58 -5.47
N VAL A 89 -21.32 -4.62 -5.38
CA VAL A 89 -20.56 -3.87 -4.39
C VAL A 89 -20.32 -2.45 -4.91
N PRO A 90 -20.71 -1.41 -4.16
CA PRO A 90 -20.46 -0.03 -4.59
C PRO A 90 -18.96 0.25 -4.65
N PRO A 91 -18.46 0.89 -5.72
CA PRO A 91 -17.03 1.14 -5.89
C PRO A 91 -16.54 2.12 -4.81
N LYS A 92 -15.53 1.74 -4.01
CA LYS A 92 -14.89 2.65 -3.05
C LYS A 92 -13.91 3.58 -3.78
N GLY A 93 -14.11 4.87 -3.55
CA GLY A 93 -13.53 5.98 -4.30
C GLY A 93 -12.03 6.14 -4.11
N LEU A 94 -11.29 6.02 -5.21
CA LEU A 94 -10.11 6.86 -5.51
C LEU A 94 -9.67 6.66 -6.97
N LEU A 95 -9.95 5.49 -7.56
CA LEU A 95 -9.71 5.21 -8.99
C LEU A 95 -10.82 5.74 -9.93
N HIS A 96 -11.92 6.27 -9.39
CA HIS A 96 -13.05 6.81 -10.15
C HIS A 96 -12.94 8.30 -10.48
N ALA A 97 -11.91 9.00 -9.99
CA ALA A 97 -11.76 10.42 -10.27
C ALA A 97 -11.43 10.70 -11.75
N LEU A 98 -10.96 9.70 -12.50
CA LEU A 98 -10.68 9.80 -13.92
C LEU A 98 -11.46 8.75 -14.68
N ASP A 99 -12.38 9.20 -15.54
CA ASP A 99 -13.12 8.35 -16.47
C ASP A 99 -12.13 7.54 -17.33
N LEU A 100 -12.50 6.32 -17.74
CA LEU A 100 -11.67 5.47 -18.62
C LEU A 100 -11.21 6.24 -19.87
N ARG A 101 -12.08 7.14 -20.34
CA ARG A 101 -11.78 8.09 -21.42
C ARG A 101 -10.63 9.03 -21.04
N GLN A 102 -10.64 9.63 -19.87
CA GLN A 102 -9.58 10.52 -19.41
C GLN A 102 -8.24 9.79 -19.26
N TRP A 103 -8.25 8.55 -18.77
CA TRP A 103 -7.04 7.72 -18.74
C TRP A 103 -6.48 7.44 -20.14
N LEU A 104 -7.35 7.08 -21.09
CA LEU A 104 -6.95 6.90 -22.49
C LEU A 104 -6.40 8.19 -23.10
N THR A 105 -7.05 9.34 -22.87
CA THR A 105 -6.56 10.63 -23.37
C THR A 105 -5.20 10.99 -22.78
N LEU A 106 -4.97 10.69 -21.50
CA LEU A 106 -3.70 10.97 -20.82
C LEU A 106 -2.58 10.09 -21.38
N PHE A 107 -2.84 8.80 -21.59
CA PHE A 107 -1.86 7.90 -22.21
C PHE A 107 -1.55 8.27 -23.66
N VAL A 108 -2.57 8.59 -24.47
CA VAL A 108 -2.40 9.05 -25.86
C VAL A 108 -1.62 10.37 -25.89
N GLY A 109 -1.93 11.32 -25.01
CA GLY A 109 -1.21 12.58 -24.88
C GLY A 109 0.28 12.37 -24.57
N VAL A 110 0.58 11.52 -23.57
CA VAL A 110 1.97 11.21 -23.18
C VAL A 110 2.73 10.51 -24.32
N THR A 111 2.09 9.57 -25.03
CA THR A 111 2.74 8.88 -26.16
C THR A 111 2.99 9.80 -27.34
N VAL A 112 2.06 10.69 -27.68
CA VAL A 112 2.25 11.67 -28.76
C VAL A 112 3.40 12.64 -28.43
N ILE A 113 3.48 13.12 -27.18
CA ILE A 113 4.58 13.99 -26.72
C ILE A 113 5.92 13.26 -26.78
N ALA A 114 5.97 11.98 -26.38
CA ALA A 114 7.19 11.18 -26.44
C ALA A 114 7.67 10.96 -27.88
N ILE A 115 6.75 10.62 -28.80
CA ILE A 115 7.07 10.40 -30.23
C ILE A 115 7.51 11.71 -30.90
N SER A 116 6.82 12.82 -30.66
CA SER A 116 7.15 14.11 -31.27
C SER A 116 8.52 14.62 -30.81
N THR A 117 8.83 14.50 -29.51
CA THR A 117 10.12 14.91 -28.94
C THR A 117 11.26 14.03 -29.45
N GLY A 118 11.04 12.71 -29.55
CA GLY A 118 12.03 11.77 -30.07
C GLY A 118 12.32 11.99 -31.57
N ALA A 119 11.29 12.19 -32.39
CA ALA A 119 11.43 12.40 -33.82
C ALA A 119 12.17 13.71 -34.15
N LEU A 120 11.86 14.81 -33.45
CA LEU A 120 12.52 16.09 -33.68
C LEU A 120 14.02 16.03 -33.38
N THR A 121 14.39 15.31 -32.32
CA THR A 121 15.78 15.16 -31.90
C THR A 121 16.55 14.22 -32.83
N GLY A 122 15.93 13.11 -33.26
CA GLY A 122 16.51 12.16 -34.22
C GLY A 122 16.77 12.78 -35.60
N VAL A 123 15.85 13.59 -36.11
CA VAL A 123 16.01 14.26 -37.41
C VAL A 123 17.18 15.26 -37.40
N ARG A 124 17.42 15.96 -36.29
CA ARG A 124 18.56 16.88 -36.16
C ARG A 124 19.91 16.17 -36.15
N ILE A 125 19.98 14.97 -35.56
CA ILE A 125 21.21 14.17 -35.51
C ILE A 125 21.51 13.58 -36.91
N LEU A 126 20.48 13.12 -37.63
CA LEU A 126 20.61 12.57 -38.98
C LEU A 126 20.88 13.64 -40.06
N ALA A 127 20.45 14.88 -39.85
CA ALA A 127 20.69 15.98 -40.79
C ALA A 127 22.11 16.57 -40.71
N GLY A 128 22.95 16.13 -39.76
CA GLY A 128 24.36 16.54 -39.66
C GLY A 128 24.58 18.03 -39.36
N ASP A 129 23.53 18.78 -39.02
CA ASP A 129 23.57 20.23 -38.89
C ASP A 129 23.88 20.62 -37.44
N THR A 130 25.15 20.56 -37.06
CA THR A 130 25.66 21.08 -35.78
C THR A 130 25.80 22.61 -35.83
N GLY A 131 24.70 23.31 -36.09
CA GLY A 131 24.63 24.76 -35.91
C GLY A 131 24.51 25.12 -34.41
N PRO A 132 25.12 26.23 -33.94
CA PRO A 132 25.04 26.64 -32.54
C PRO A 132 23.60 26.98 -32.14
N VAL A 133 23.24 26.52 -30.95
CA VAL A 133 21.93 26.68 -30.30
C VAL A 133 21.54 28.15 -30.23
N LEU A 134 20.51 28.55 -31.00
CA LEU A 134 19.75 29.76 -30.73
C LEU A 134 18.41 29.39 -30.10
N GLY A 135 18.15 29.96 -28.93
CA GLY A 135 16.80 30.16 -28.43
C GLY A 135 16.39 29.34 -27.21
N ALA A 136 17.15 29.42 -26.11
CA ALA A 136 16.48 29.47 -24.82
C ALA A 136 15.63 30.74 -24.82
N THR A 137 14.32 30.59 -24.83
CA THR A 137 13.36 31.68 -24.62
C THR A 137 13.60 32.26 -23.23
N ALA A 138 14.43 33.28 -23.16
CA ALA A 138 14.50 34.17 -22.02
C ALA A 138 13.13 34.84 -21.85
N VAL A 139 12.59 34.74 -20.65
CA VAL A 139 11.47 35.56 -20.18
C VAL A 139 11.85 37.04 -20.34
N PRO A 140 11.00 37.90 -20.95
CA PRO A 140 11.33 39.31 -21.10
C PRO A 140 11.31 40.01 -19.74
N VAL A 141 12.48 40.40 -19.23
CA VAL A 141 12.63 41.47 -18.25
C VAL A 141 12.42 42.79 -18.99
N ALA A 142 11.45 43.58 -18.55
CA ALA A 142 11.11 44.88 -19.12
C ALA A 142 12.29 45.88 -18.98
N PRO A 143 12.51 46.77 -19.97
CA PRO A 143 13.62 47.71 -19.95
C PRO A 143 13.37 48.88 -19.00
N ALA A 144 14.41 49.21 -18.24
CA ALA A 144 14.55 50.42 -17.46
C ALA A 144 14.73 51.65 -18.38
N THR A 145 13.90 52.67 -18.16
CA THR A 145 14.08 54.02 -18.71
C THR A 145 15.05 54.80 -17.82
N ALA A 146 16.07 55.41 -18.43
CA ALA A 146 17.08 56.25 -17.79
C ALA A 146 16.61 57.72 -17.63
N PRO A 147 17.46 58.67 -17.20
CA PRO A 147 17.36 59.35 -15.91
C PRO A 147 16.88 60.80 -16.00
N ALA A 148 16.29 61.32 -14.92
CA ALA A 148 16.15 62.76 -14.69
C ALA A 148 16.63 63.09 -13.27
N THR A 149 17.41 64.15 -13.20
CA THR A 149 18.34 64.59 -12.15
C THR A 149 17.71 65.64 -11.21
N LEU A 150 18.24 65.71 -9.97
CA LEU A 150 18.22 66.82 -8.98
C LEU A 150 16.89 66.99 -8.21
N ASP A 151 16.82 67.16 -6.88
CA ASP A 151 17.77 67.55 -5.83
C ASP A 151 17.13 67.27 -4.43
N PRO A 152 17.78 67.52 -3.27
CA PRO A 152 17.59 66.75 -2.02
C PRO A 152 16.96 67.55 -0.83
N VAL A 153 16.92 66.88 0.35
CA VAL A 153 16.87 67.43 1.74
C VAL A 153 15.46 67.61 2.36
N PRO A 154 15.19 67.47 3.70
CA PRO A 154 15.74 66.66 4.82
C PRO A 154 14.64 65.89 5.65
N PRO A 155 14.98 65.20 6.78
CA PRO A 155 14.07 64.34 7.55
C PRO A 155 13.53 64.95 8.87
N GLY A 156 12.47 64.35 9.41
CA GLY A 156 11.81 64.65 10.70
C GLY A 156 10.29 64.67 10.48
N ALA A 157 9.39 64.12 11.30
CA ALA A 157 9.35 63.68 12.69
C ALA A 157 8.13 62.69 12.77
N GLU A 158 8.18 61.54 13.46
CA GLU A 158 7.94 61.34 14.90
C GLU A 158 6.45 61.06 15.27
N VAL A 159 6.26 60.07 16.17
CA VAL A 159 5.08 59.74 17.03
C VAL A 159 3.86 59.06 16.34
N ALA A 160 3.59 57.73 16.48
CA ALA A 160 3.03 56.93 17.60
C ALA A 160 1.55 57.28 17.97
N PRO A 161 0.73 56.43 18.66
CA PRO A 161 0.88 55.02 19.08
C PRO A 161 -0.36 54.10 18.81
N THR A 162 -0.23 52.87 19.28
CA THR A 162 -1.17 51.72 19.42
C THR A 162 -2.45 52.02 20.23
N PRO A 163 -3.54 51.24 20.04
CA PRO A 163 -3.99 50.31 21.11
C PRO A 163 -4.37 48.92 20.54
N SER A 164 -3.91 47.82 21.14
CA SER A 164 -4.52 47.05 22.25
C SER A 164 -5.95 46.58 21.97
N GLY A 165 -6.08 45.26 21.81
CA GLY A 165 -7.34 44.53 21.68
C GLY A 165 -7.20 43.11 22.23
N THR A 166 -7.21 43.02 23.55
CA THR A 166 -7.44 41.81 24.35
C THR A 166 -8.95 41.58 24.51
N PRO A 167 -9.40 40.33 24.53
CA PRO A 167 -10.43 39.90 25.48
C PRO A 167 -9.88 38.69 26.26
N GLU A 168 -9.46 38.85 27.52
CA GLU A 168 -10.25 38.90 28.76
C GLU A 168 -11.21 37.71 28.92
N ALA A 169 -10.85 36.90 29.92
CA ALA A 169 -11.54 35.73 30.42
C ALA A 169 -12.65 36.11 31.40
N THR A 170 -13.65 35.24 31.57
CA THR A 170 -14.51 35.17 32.78
C THR A 170 -15.21 33.78 32.79
N PRO A 171 -15.67 33.23 33.93
CA PRO A 171 -15.05 32.05 34.56
C PRO A 171 -16.06 30.90 34.82
N GLU A 172 -15.53 29.87 35.47
CA GLU A 172 -16.13 28.77 36.25
C GLU A 172 -17.47 29.07 36.97
N PRO A 173 -18.22 27.99 37.30
CA PRO A 173 -18.05 27.42 38.64
C PRO A 173 -17.90 25.89 38.64
N ASP A 174 -16.80 25.43 39.22
CA ASP A 174 -16.82 24.30 40.15
C ASP A 174 -17.35 24.82 41.52
N PRO A 175 -18.04 23.97 42.30
CA PRO A 175 -17.44 23.74 43.60
C PRO A 175 -17.52 22.29 44.08
N SER A 176 -16.38 21.88 44.62
CA SER A 176 -16.23 21.16 45.91
C SER A 176 -16.58 19.66 45.89
N ASP A 177 -15.80 18.77 46.48
CA ASP A 177 -14.64 18.91 47.36
C ASP A 177 -14.06 17.52 47.64
N THR A 178 -12.86 17.53 48.21
CA THR A 178 -12.26 16.56 49.16
C THR A 178 -11.29 15.47 48.66
N GLY A 179 -10.01 15.70 49.02
CA GLY A 179 -9.04 14.69 49.49
C GLY A 179 -7.90 14.38 48.51
N GLU A 180 -6.74 15.06 48.58
CA GLU A 180 -5.55 14.70 49.41
C GLU A 180 -5.10 13.25 49.15
N GLU A 181 -3.87 12.91 48.72
CA GLU A 181 -2.53 13.36 49.14
C GLU A 181 -1.54 12.73 48.11
N GLY A 182 -0.71 13.48 47.40
CA GLY A 182 0.71 13.63 47.74
C GLY A 182 1.62 12.46 47.31
N ALA A 183 2.31 12.57 46.15
CA ALA A 183 3.73 12.22 45.97
C ALA A 183 4.19 12.34 44.50
N THR A 184 4.95 13.40 44.23
CA THR A 184 6.17 13.49 43.42
C THR A 184 6.43 12.44 42.33
N VAL A 185 6.27 12.82 41.07
CA VAL A 185 6.81 12.07 39.92
C VAL A 185 8.16 12.68 39.53
N GLU A 186 9.26 12.00 39.89
CA GLU A 186 10.53 12.11 39.17
C GLU A 186 10.58 11.01 38.11
N PRO A 187 10.94 11.29 36.84
CA PRO A 187 11.20 10.27 35.85
C PRO A 187 12.68 9.90 35.90
N SER A 188 13.01 8.69 36.35
CA SER A 188 14.35 8.11 36.19
C SER A 188 14.26 6.60 36.18
N GLY A 189 14.63 5.98 35.06
CA GLY A 189 14.82 4.53 35.00
C GLY A 189 14.63 3.89 33.63
N ASP A 190 15.42 4.29 32.64
CA ASP A 190 15.69 3.45 31.47
C ASP A 190 16.52 2.23 31.91
N GLY A 191 15.86 1.09 32.04
CA GLY A 191 16.44 -0.24 32.18
C GLY A 191 15.40 -1.28 31.75
N PRO A 192 15.80 -2.51 31.34
CA PRO A 192 14.85 -3.56 30.96
C PRO A 192 14.19 -4.11 32.23
N GLY A 193 13.32 -3.31 32.84
CA GLY A 193 12.55 -3.69 34.00
C GLY A 193 11.56 -4.77 33.60
N THR A 194 11.56 -5.88 34.35
CA THR A 194 10.50 -6.88 34.27
C THR A 194 9.16 -6.16 34.38
N PRO A 195 8.26 -6.29 33.37
CA PRO A 195 6.98 -5.59 33.37
C PRO A 195 6.18 -5.89 34.64
N ALA A 196 5.50 -4.87 35.16
CA ALA A 196 4.68 -5.01 36.37
C ALA A 196 3.57 -6.07 36.15
N PRO A 197 3.23 -6.85 37.18
CA PRO A 197 2.09 -7.77 37.14
C PRO A 197 0.81 -7.17 36.59
N GLY A 198 0.14 -7.87 35.69
CA GLY A 198 -1.08 -7.41 35.03
C GLY A 198 -0.90 -6.36 33.93
N SER A 199 0.34 -5.91 33.66
CA SER A 199 0.59 -5.01 32.54
C SER A 199 0.34 -5.69 31.19
N THR A 200 -0.25 -4.94 30.27
CA THR A 200 -0.53 -5.39 28.91
C THR A 200 0.53 -4.86 27.96
N LYS A 201 1.10 -5.73 27.14
CA LYS A 201 1.96 -5.35 26.01
C LYS A 201 1.34 -5.79 24.71
N TYR A 202 1.61 -5.03 23.65
CA TYR A 202 1.18 -5.36 22.30
C TYR A 202 2.33 -6.01 21.53
N LEU A 203 2.06 -7.14 20.88
CA LEU A 203 3.09 -7.87 20.14
C LEU A 203 3.52 -7.17 18.83
N ASP A 204 2.79 -6.17 18.35
CA ASP A 204 3.17 -5.44 17.14
C ASP A 204 4.38 -4.51 17.37
N SER A 205 4.71 -4.22 18.63
CA SER A 205 5.89 -3.45 19.06
C SER A 205 7.01 -4.31 19.66
N GLU A 206 6.86 -5.64 19.69
CA GLU A 206 7.87 -6.54 20.26
C GLU A 206 8.72 -7.18 19.17
N ASP A 207 10.01 -7.33 19.45
CA ASP A 207 10.91 -8.05 18.54
C ASP A 207 10.56 -9.53 18.48
N VAL A 208 10.53 -10.07 17.27
CA VAL A 208 10.38 -11.51 17.03
C VAL A 208 11.72 -12.22 17.19
N ILE A 209 11.67 -13.40 17.81
CA ILE A 209 12.79 -14.36 17.85
C ILE A 209 13.00 -14.98 16.47
N ASP A 210 11.89 -15.27 15.77
CA ASP A 210 11.90 -15.90 14.44
C ASP A 210 10.71 -15.39 13.60
N GLY A 211 10.93 -15.31 12.30
CA GLY A 211 9.99 -14.82 11.30
C GLY A 211 10.02 -13.30 11.07
N SER A 212 9.04 -12.82 10.31
CA SER A 212 8.90 -11.40 10.00
C SER A 212 7.43 -11.04 9.80
N TYR A 213 7.05 -9.85 10.25
CA TYR A 213 5.71 -9.32 10.07
C TYR A 213 5.75 -7.82 9.75
N SER A 214 4.61 -7.30 9.29
CA SER A 214 4.39 -5.86 9.15
C SER A 214 3.43 -5.39 10.24
N ALA A 215 3.89 -4.48 11.10
CA ALA A 215 3.02 -3.75 12.01
C ALA A 215 2.21 -2.70 11.23
N LYS A 216 0.88 -2.79 11.23
CA LYS A 216 -0.02 -1.81 10.61
C LYS A 216 -1.44 -1.96 11.16
N ALA A 217 -2.25 -0.90 11.04
CA ALA A 217 -3.68 -1.01 11.26
C ALA A 217 -4.31 -1.98 10.25
N VAL A 218 -5.27 -2.79 10.71
CA VAL A 218 -5.97 -3.81 9.91
C VAL A 218 -7.48 -3.71 10.08
N SER A 219 -8.22 -4.24 9.12
CA SER A 219 -9.68 -4.32 9.20
C SER A 219 -10.15 -5.76 9.09
N LEU A 220 -10.96 -6.22 10.03
CA LEU A 220 -11.48 -7.58 10.09
C LEU A 220 -13.00 -7.54 10.21
N SER A 221 -13.72 -7.97 9.18
CA SER A 221 -15.19 -7.95 9.15
C SER A 221 -15.76 -6.55 9.44
N ALA A 222 -15.21 -5.54 8.77
CA ALA A 222 -15.51 -4.11 8.92
C ALA A 222 -15.09 -3.45 10.24
N ASP A 223 -14.63 -4.21 11.24
CA ASP A 223 -14.06 -3.65 12.46
C ASP A 223 -12.59 -3.25 12.23
N ARG A 224 -12.23 -2.02 12.62
CA ARG A 224 -10.87 -1.51 12.48
C ARG A 224 -10.06 -1.72 13.76
N TYR A 225 -8.91 -2.35 13.63
CA TYR A 225 -7.93 -2.56 14.68
C TYR A 225 -6.74 -1.62 14.43
N SER A 226 -6.44 -0.77 15.42
CA SER A 226 -5.40 0.24 15.28
C SER A 226 -4.00 -0.35 15.39
N ARG A 227 -3.86 -1.43 16.17
CA ARG A 227 -2.63 -2.21 16.36
C ARG A 227 -2.84 -3.54 15.65
N GLY A 228 -2.03 -3.84 14.66
CA GLY A 228 -2.21 -5.04 13.87
C GLY A 228 -0.89 -5.57 13.34
N ILE A 229 -0.85 -6.88 13.17
CA ILE A 229 0.29 -7.62 12.63
C ILE A 229 -0.21 -8.30 11.37
N SER A 230 0.50 -8.11 10.25
CA SER A 230 0.23 -8.78 8.99
C SER A 230 1.42 -9.60 8.54
N PHE A 231 1.17 -10.82 8.10
CA PHE A 231 2.20 -11.76 7.65
C PHE A 231 1.65 -12.66 6.56
N TYR A 232 2.55 -13.23 5.78
CA TYR A 232 2.23 -14.16 4.70
C TYR A 232 1.93 -15.53 5.27
N CYS A 233 0.96 -16.24 4.71
CA CYS A 233 0.59 -17.60 5.07
C CYS A 233 0.64 -18.47 3.83
N ASP A 234 1.55 -19.42 3.83
CA ASP A 234 1.75 -20.40 2.75
C ASP A 234 1.59 -21.81 3.34
N THR A 235 2.63 -22.35 3.98
CA THR A 235 2.54 -23.62 4.70
C THR A 235 2.78 -23.44 6.20
N ALA A 236 2.22 -24.37 6.99
CA ALA A 236 2.43 -24.41 8.43
C ALA A 236 3.91 -24.58 8.83
N THR A 237 4.79 -24.97 7.91
CA THR A 237 6.23 -25.11 8.14
C THR A 237 7.06 -23.95 7.62
N SER A 238 6.58 -23.20 6.62
CA SER A 238 7.29 -22.05 6.04
C SER A 238 6.98 -20.74 6.76
N THR A 239 5.75 -20.59 7.29
CA THR A 239 5.34 -19.38 8.00
C THR A 239 5.42 -19.61 9.50
N VAL A 240 6.45 -19.06 10.13
CA VAL A 240 6.67 -19.09 11.58
C VAL A 240 6.80 -17.66 12.08
N LEU A 241 6.12 -17.35 13.18
CA LEU A 241 6.38 -16.15 13.99
C LEU A 241 6.58 -16.58 15.44
N GLN A 242 7.64 -16.11 16.07
CA GLN A 242 7.97 -16.51 17.43
C GLN A 242 8.31 -15.31 18.29
N TRP A 243 7.69 -15.22 19.48
CA TRP A 243 7.92 -14.15 20.44
C TRP A 243 8.38 -14.70 21.79
N ASN A 244 9.17 -13.91 22.51
CA ASN A 244 9.44 -14.14 23.92
C ASN A 244 8.23 -13.68 24.74
N VAL A 245 7.63 -14.60 25.50
CA VAL A 245 6.46 -14.33 26.35
C VAL A 245 6.72 -14.75 27.80
N ALA A 246 7.99 -14.85 28.19
CA ALA A 246 8.37 -15.22 29.55
C ALA A 246 7.74 -14.26 30.58
N GLY A 247 7.11 -14.84 31.60
CA GLY A 247 6.41 -14.07 32.64
C GLY A 247 5.05 -13.51 32.19
N SER A 248 4.51 -13.96 31.06
CA SER A 248 3.13 -13.67 30.65
C SER A 248 2.17 -14.76 31.12
N SER A 249 0.92 -14.36 31.41
CA SER A 249 -0.17 -15.27 31.78
C SER A 249 -1.13 -15.55 30.63
N ARG A 250 -1.29 -14.60 29.70
CA ARG A 250 -2.31 -14.69 28.67
C ARG A 250 -1.87 -14.01 27.39
N PHE A 251 -2.20 -14.63 26.26
CA PHE A 251 -2.23 -13.97 24.95
C PHE A 251 -3.68 -13.80 24.49
N SER A 252 -3.98 -12.68 23.84
CA SER A 252 -5.26 -12.45 23.17
C SER A 252 -5.10 -11.67 21.89
N ALA A 253 -5.86 -12.02 20.85
CA ALA A 253 -5.93 -11.31 19.59
C ALA A 253 -7.24 -11.63 18.85
N THR A 254 -7.62 -10.82 17.88
CA THR A 254 -8.58 -11.22 16.84
C THR A 254 -7.81 -11.66 15.60
N ALA A 255 -7.86 -12.94 15.27
CA ALA A 255 -7.22 -13.48 14.07
C ALA A 255 -8.18 -13.40 12.87
N GLY A 256 -7.65 -13.13 11.68
CA GLY A 256 -8.47 -13.03 10.47
C GLY A 256 -7.65 -12.85 9.20
N ILE A 257 -8.36 -12.60 8.10
CA ILE A 257 -7.80 -12.09 6.84
C ILE A 257 -8.27 -10.65 6.71
N ASP A 258 -7.35 -9.71 6.45
CA ASP A 258 -7.69 -8.28 6.32
C ASP A 258 -8.66 -8.09 5.16
N ASP A 259 -9.73 -7.32 5.38
CA ASP A 259 -10.76 -7.00 4.38
C ASP A 259 -10.19 -6.35 3.11
N ASN A 260 -9.00 -5.76 3.20
CA ASN A 260 -8.30 -5.12 2.08
C ASN A 260 -7.33 -6.05 1.34
N THR A 261 -7.26 -7.33 1.70
CA THR A 261 -6.38 -8.30 1.04
C THR A 261 -7.02 -8.76 -0.27
N ASP A 262 -6.33 -8.52 -1.39
CA ASP A 262 -6.79 -8.97 -2.70
C ASP A 262 -6.81 -10.50 -2.80
N ASN A 263 -7.82 -11.06 -3.47
CA ASN A 263 -7.89 -12.47 -3.91
C ASN A 263 -8.05 -13.50 -2.80
N THR A 264 -8.52 -13.10 -1.64
CA THR A 264 -8.68 -13.99 -0.48
C THR A 264 -10.07 -14.58 -0.33
N PHE A 265 -10.98 -14.27 -1.26
CA PHE A 265 -12.32 -14.85 -1.30
C PHE A 265 -12.24 -16.37 -1.50
N GLY A 266 -12.81 -17.12 -0.55
CA GLY A 266 -12.79 -18.59 -0.57
C GLY A 266 -11.56 -19.20 0.08
N ILE A 267 -10.57 -18.40 0.51
CA ILE A 267 -9.40 -18.89 1.24
C ILE A 267 -9.70 -18.95 2.75
N VAL A 268 -9.26 -20.03 3.37
CA VAL A 268 -9.22 -20.23 4.83
C VAL A 268 -7.77 -20.15 5.28
N ALA A 269 -7.49 -19.32 6.28
CA ALA A 269 -6.20 -19.29 6.96
C ALA A 269 -6.29 -20.06 8.28
N GLU A 270 -5.28 -20.88 8.56
CA GLU A 270 -5.20 -21.73 9.74
C GLU A 270 -4.03 -21.31 10.63
N PHE A 271 -4.32 -20.91 11.87
CA PHE A 271 -3.30 -20.61 12.86
C PHE A 271 -3.12 -21.75 13.85
N SER A 272 -1.86 -22.14 14.07
CA SER A 272 -1.49 -23.06 15.14
C SER A 272 -0.49 -22.41 16.09
N PHE A 273 -0.62 -22.69 17.38
CA PHE A 273 0.18 -22.07 18.43
C PHE A 273 0.91 -23.14 19.23
N TYR A 274 2.18 -22.89 19.53
CA TYR A 274 3.09 -23.83 20.17
C TYR A 274 3.89 -23.15 21.28
N ASP A 275 4.28 -23.92 22.29
CA ASP A 275 5.22 -23.51 23.32
C ASP A 275 6.69 -23.69 22.90
N GLN A 276 7.63 -23.39 23.81
CA GLN A 276 9.06 -23.58 23.59
C GLN A 276 9.48 -25.03 23.32
N ASP A 277 8.67 -26.01 23.76
CA ASP A 277 8.93 -27.43 23.58
C ASP A 277 8.27 -28.00 22.30
N GLY A 278 7.63 -27.13 21.52
CA GLY A 278 6.91 -27.51 20.31
C GLY A 278 5.57 -28.20 20.56
N ARG A 279 5.05 -28.16 21.80
CA ARG A 279 3.72 -28.69 22.13
C ARG A 279 2.66 -27.67 21.73
N LYS A 280 1.55 -28.15 21.17
CA LYS A 280 0.44 -27.28 20.78
C LYS A 280 -0.23 -26.69 22.02
N LEU A 281 -0.36 -25.37 22.07
CA LEU A 281 -1.11 -24.65 23.09
C LEU A 281 -2.64 -24.80 22.92
N ARG A 282 -3.09 -25.30 21.76
CA ARG A 282 -4.48 -25.66 21.48
C ARG A 282 -4.57 -26.97 20.70
N ALA A 283 -5.59 -27.78 21.03
CA ALA A 283 -5.82 -29.04 20.34
C ALA A 283 -6.18 -28.88 18.86
N LYS A 284 -6.92 -27.82 18.51
CA LYS A 284 -7.36 -27.52 17.13
C LYS A 284 -6.76 -26.19 16.66
N PRO A 285 -6.37 -26.09 15.38
CA PRO A 285 -6.04 -24.82 14.74
C PRO A 285 -7.21 -23.83 14.80
N VAL A 286 -6.90 -22.55 14.68
CA VAL A 286 -7.89 -21.49 14.49
C VAL A 286 -8.06 -21.28 13.00
N GLU A 287 -9.25 -21.57 12.48
CA GLU A 287 -9.59 -21.35 11.09
C GLU A 287 -10.33 -20.02 10.95
N VAL A 288 -9.91 -19.20 10.00
CA VAL A 288 -10.53 -17.90 9.70
C VAL A 288 -10.70 -17.72 8.20
N SER A 289 -11.63 -16.86 7.80
CA SER A 289 -11.77 -16.42 6.42
C SER A 289 -12.18 -14.95 6.37
N VAL A 290 -12.18 -14.35 5.18
CA VAL A 290 -12.67 -12.97 4.99
C VAL A 290 -14.10 -12.84 5.52
N GLY A 291 -14.35 -11.81 6.34
CA GLY A 291 -15.64 -11.58 6.98
C GLY A 291 -15.97 -12.52 8.15
N HIS A 292 -15.09 -13.47 8.47
CA HIS A 292 -15.28 -14.42 9.59
C HIS A 292 -14.01 -14.49 10.46
N PRO A 293 -13.65 -13.40 11.15
CA PRO A 293 -12.54 -13.41 12.08
C PRO A 293 -12.87 -14.24 13.34
N ALA A 294 -11.83 -14.69 14.04
CA ALA A 294 -11.96 -15.46 15.26
C ALA A 294 -11.15 -14.85 16.40
N LYS A 295 -11.75 -14.76 17.60
CA LYS A 295 -11.01 -14.39 18.81
C LYS A 295 -10.12 -15.56 19.24
N VAL A 296 -8.87 -15.26 19.53
CA VAL A 296 -7.88 -16.19 20.05
C VAL A 296 -7.51 -15.76 21.46
N THR A 297 -7.58 -16.70 22.39
CA THR A 297 -7.08 -16.53 23.75
C THR A 297 -6.29 -17.78 24.13
N LEU A 298 -5.09 -17.58 24.66
CA LEU A 298 -4.19 -18.66 25.10
C LEU A 298 -3.76 -18.41 26.54
N ASP A 299 -3.65 -19.49 27.31
CA ASP A 299 -2.93 -19.46 28.59
C ASP A 299 -1.43 -19.57 28.30
N LEU A 300 -0.66 -18.63 28.84
CA LEU A 300 0.79 -18.56 28.69
C LEU A 300 1.51 -18.85 30.01
N THR A 301 0.80 -19.31 31.04
CA THR A 301 1.39 -19.65 32.34
C THR A 301 2.51 -20.68 32.18
N GLY A 302 3.74 -20.28 32.50
CA GLY A 302 4.93 -21.12 32.35
C GLY A 302 5.44 -21.29 30.91
N VAL A 303 4.88 -20.55 29.95
CA VAL A 303 5.36 -20.50 28.57
C VAL A 303 6.42 -19.41 28.45
N VAL A 304 7.57 -19.75 27.89
CA VAL A 304 8.68 -18.81 27.67
C VAL A 304 8.66 -18.28 26.25
N SER A 305 8.23 -19.10 25.30
CA SER A 305 8.19 -18.76 23.89
C SER A 305 6.84 -19.12 23.29
N LEU A 306 6.21 -18.15 22.64
CA LEU A 306 4.99 -18.36 21.86
C LEU A 306 5.38 -18.44 20.39
N ARG A 307 5.26 -19.63 19.80
CA ARG A 307 5.45 -19.83 18.36
C ARG A 307 4.10 -20.00 17.68
N MET A 308 3.84 -19.19 16.67
CA MET A 308 2.66 -19.26 15.82
C MET A 308 3.08 -19.70 14.41
N THR A 309 2.27 -20.57 13.81
CA THR A 309 2.39 -20.93 12.39
C THR A 309 1.11 -20.62 11.65
N CYS A 310 1.20 -20.38 10.35
CA CYS A 310 0.05 -20.11 9.51
C CYS A 310 0.10 -20.90 8.20
N ALA A 311 -1.03 -21.44 7.78
CA ALA A 311 -1.19 -22.05 6.46
C ALA A 311 -2.45 -21.50 5.78
N GLY A 312 -2.41 -21.35 4.46
CA GLY A 312 -3.59 -21.01 3.68
C GLY A 312 -4.09 -22.19 2.84
N ARG A 313 -5.41 -22.31 2.71
CA ARG A 313 -6.04 -23.29 1.82
C ARG A 313 -7.32 -22.78 1.19
N ASP A 314 -7.67 -23.30 0.02
CA ASP A 314 -9.00 -23.12 -0.56
C ASP A 314 -10.05 -23.84 0.30
N GLY A 315 -11.04 -23.11 0.79
CA GLY A 315 -12.04 -23.62 1.72
C GLY A 315 -13.03 -24.62 1.12
N LYS A 316 -12.98 -24.90 -0.19
CA LYS A 316 -13.84 -25.90 -0.85
C LYS A 316 -13.09 -27.17 -1.23
N THR A 317 -11.85 -27.03 -1.66
CA THR A 317 -11.03 -28.11 -2.23
C THR A 317 -9.92 -28.57 -1.28
N ASP A 318 -9.67 -27.82 -0.20
CA ASP A 318 -8.55 -28.00 0.72
C ASP A 318 -7.18 -27.97 0.05
N ALA A 319 -7.11 -27.48 -1.20
CA ALA A 319 -5.85 -27.24 -1.87
C ALA A 319 -5.09 -26.10 -1.17
N GLN A 320 -3.78 -26.24 -1.03
CA GLN A 320 -2.93 -25.19 -0.49
C GLN A 320 -3.05 -23.93 -1.35
N GLU A 321 -3.27 -22.80 -0.70
CA GLU A 321 -3.40 -21.49 -1.34
C GLU A 321 -2.73 -20.44 -0.47
N ASP A 322 -1.98 -19.55 -1.10
CA ASP A 322 -1.23 -18.54 -0.38
C ASP A 322 -2.13 -17.34 -0.06
N THR A 323 -1.94 -16.76 1.13
CA THR A 323 -2.70 -15.57 1.54
C THR A 323 -1.91 -14.71 2.51
N TYR A 324 -2.40 -13.51 2.81
CA TYR A 324 -1.96 -12.74 3.96
C TYR A 324 -3.00 -12.89 5.06
N ALA A 325 -2.54 -13.23 6.25
CA ALA A 325 -3.38 -13.22 7.45
C ALA A 325 -2.93 -12.12 8.40
N VAL A 326 -3.80 -11.78 9.34
CA VAL A 326 -3.58 -10.71 10.29
C VAL A 326 -4.03 -11.07 11.70
N LEU A 327 -3.41 -10.43 12.68
CA LEU A 327 -3.87 -10.36 14.06
C LEU A 327 -4.22 -8.91 14.37
N GLY A 328 -5.46 -8.66 14.81
CA GLY A 328 -5.93 -7.38 15.34
C GLY A 328 -5.78 -7.34 16.86
N ASP A 329 -5.22 -6.22 17.36
CA ASP A 329 -4.87 -5.94 18.75
C ASP A 329 -4.22 -7.14 19.48
N PRO A 330 -3.10 -7.69 18.96
CA PRO A 330 -2.43 -8.83 19.60
C PRO A 330 -1.73 -8.38 20.89
N ILE A 331 -2.23 -8.84 22.03
CA ILE A 331 -1.74 -8.49 23.35
C ILE A 331 -1.26 -9.69 24.15
N ILE A 332 -0.29 -9.45 25.03
CA ILE A 332 0.10 -10.33 26.12
C ILE A 332 -0.11 -9.61 27.46
N VAL A 333 -0.52 -10.36 28.47
CA VAL A 333 -0.72 -9.84 29.84
C VAL A 333 0.32 -10.49 30.76
N HIS A 334 1.08 -9.68 31.48
CA HIS A 334 2.11 -10.17 32.42
C HIS A 334 1.52 -10.68 33.73
N GLN A 335 2.18 -11.67 34.32
CA GLN A 335 1.82 -12.27 35.62
C GLN A 335 2.11 -11.34 36.77
#